data_AF-A0A4S5A4J4-F1
#
_entry.id   AF-A0A4S5A4J4-F1
#
_cell.length_a   1.000
_cell.length_b   1.000
_cell.length_c   1.000
_cell.angle_alpha   90.00
_cell.angle_beta   90.00
_cell.angle_gamma   90.00
#
_symmetry.space_group_name_H-M   'P 1'
#
loop_
_entity.id
_entity.type
_entity.pdbx_description
1 polymer ?
#
loop_
_entity_poly.entity_id
_entity_poly.type
_entity_poly.pdbx_seq_one_letter_code
_entity_poly.pdbx_strand_id
1 'polypeptide(L)'
;MALTSVPTLARAAEQILVAIAQETAEPITYGELADRLTGEGERPVPARQMGKVLVEMRDRKGTWSWTPFLTAWVVNDETGEPVEGYFVTGLGDAAAVRAKTHERLVNGIYHAGTPAR
;
A
#
# COMPACT_ATOMS: atom_id res chain seq x y z
N MET A 1 15.18 20.95 -2.72
CA MET A 1 14.05 20.01 -2.69
C MET A 1 14.60 18.65 -2.32
N ALA A 2 14.25 18.10 -1.16
CA ALA A 2 14.69 16.76 -0.80
C ALA A 2 14.02 15.78 -1.77
N LEU A 3 14.81 15.04 -2.54
CA LEU A 3 14.32 13.88 -3.29
C LEU A 3 13.88 12.86 -2.23
N THR A 4 12.58 12.79 -1.94
CA THR A 4 12.04 11.86 -0.95
C THR A 4 12.42 10.44 -1.36
N SER A 5 13.19 9.75 -0.51
CA SER A 5 13.74 8.45 -0.85
C SER A 5 12.64 7.39 -1.03
N VAL A 6 12.90 6.33 -1.80
CA VAL A 6 11.94 5.22 -1.97
C VAL A 6 11.51 4.62 -0.62
N PRO A 7 12.40 4.36 0.35
CA PRO A 7 12.00 3.91 1.69
C PRO A 7 11.07 4.88 2.43
N THR A 8 11.32 6.18 2.32
CA THR A 8 10.48 7.23 2.93
C THR A 8 9.09 7.25 2.29
N LEU A 9 9.02 7.23 0.96
CA LEU A 9 7.77 7.17 0.22
C LEU A 9 6.99 5.87 0.53
N ALA A 10 7.67 4.74 0.67
CA ALA A 10 7.04 3.47 1.05
C ALA A 10 6.48 3.48 2.48
N ARG A 11 7.11 4.19 3.42
CA ARG A 11 6.51 4.42 4.75
C ARG A 11 5.26 5.30 4.65
N ALA A 12 5.29 6.37 3.87
CA ALA A 12 4.14 7.25 3.69
C ALA A 12 2.98 6.51 3.00
N ALA A 13 3.28 5.76 1.94
CA ALA A 13 2.31 4.95 1.21
C ALA A 13 1.65 3.90 2.10
N GLU A 14 2.45 3.22 2.93
CA GLU A 14 1.93 2.31 3.95
C GLU A 14 0.91 2.99 4.87
N GLN A 15 1.22 4.16 5.45
CA GLN A 15 0.27 4.85 6.32
C GLN A 15 -1.04 5.25 5.61
N ILE A 16 -0.94 5.74 4.38
CA ILE A 16 -2.10 6.08 3.54
C ILE A 16 -2.96 4.83 3.30
N LEU A 17 -2.33 3.74 2.88
CA LEU A 17 -3.03 2.50 2.55
C LEU A 17 -3.61 1.82 3.79
N VAL A 18 -2.98 1.95 4.96
CA VAL A 18 -3.58 1.50 6.23
C VAL A 18 -4.85 2.26 6.54
N ALA A 19 -4.85 3.59 6.45
CA ALA A 19 -6.03 4.39 6.72
C ALA A 19 -7.18 4.01 5.77
N ILE A 20 -6.89 3.87 4.47
CA ILE A 20 -7.88 3.42 3.48
C ILE A 20 -8.38 2.01 3.80
N ALA A 21 -7.48 1.07 4.09
CA ALA A 21 -7.84 -0.31 4.39
C ALA A 21 -8.61 -0.47 5.71
N GLN A 22 -8.55 0.50 6.62
CA GLN A 22 -9.39 0.55 7.81
C GLN A 22 -10.81 1.04 7.49
N GLU A 23 -10.97 1.90 6.49
CA GLU A 23 -12.25 2.47 6.08
C GLU A 23 -13.00 1.56 5.08
N THR A 24 -12.29 0.94 4.14
CA THR A 24 -12.90 0.21 3.03
C THR A 24 -11.99 -0.88 2.44
N ALA A 25 -12.60 -1.89 1.82
CA ALA A 25 -11.93 -2.91 0.99
C ALA A 25 -11.83 -2.52 -0.50
N GLU A 26 -12.36 -1.36 -0.88
CA GLU A 26 -12.27 -0.84 -2.24
C GLU A 26 -10.84 -0.36 -2.55
N PRO A 27 -10.27 -0.74 -3.72
CA PRO A 27 -8.93 -0.32 -4.11
C PRO A 27 -8.91 1.14 -4.59
N ILE A 28 -7.70 1.68 -4.68
CA ILE A 28 -7.38 2.95 -5.32
C ILE A 28 -6.42 2.73 -6.49
N THR A 29 -6.38 3.67 -7.43
CA THR A 29 -5.47 3.59 -8.57
C THR A 29 -4.03 3.99 -8.21
N TYR A 30 -3.07 3.63 -9.06
CA TYR A 30 -1.69 4.14 -8.95
C TYR A 30 -1.60 5.66 -8.95
N GLY A 31 -2.43 6.33 -9.77
CA GLY A 31 -2.48 7.79 -9.85
C GLY A 31 -2.98 8.39 -8.53
N GLU A 32 -4.06 7.82 -8.00
CA GLU A 32 -4.64 8.23 -6.72
C GLU A 32 -3.69 8.08 -5.52
N LEU A 33 -2.85 7.05 -5.50
CA LEU A 33 -1.81 6.91 -4.49
C LEU A 33 -0.69 7.94 -4.70
N ALA A 34 -0.30 8.19 -5.96
CA ALA A 34 0.72 9.19 -6.28
C ALA A 34 0.29 10.60 -5.88
N ASP A 35 -0.97 10.95 -6.11
CA ASP A 35 -1.53 12.24 -5.73
C ASP A 35 -1.54 12.40 -4.21
N ARG A 36 -1.97 11.37 -3.46
CA ARG A 36 -1.94 11.39 -1.98
C ARG A 36 -0.54 11.45 -1.38
N LEU A 37 0.46 10.93 -2.09
CA LEU A 37 1.87 11.02 -1.70
C LEU A 37 2.50 12.37 -2.04
N THR A 38 1.89 13.14 -2.94
CA THR A 38 2.41 14.43 -3.39
C THR A 38 1.91 15.52 -2.45
N GLY A 39 2.84 16.18 -1.74
CA GLY A 39 2.49 17.31 -0.89
C GLY A 39 1.90 18.47 -1.68
N GLU A 40 1.13 19.33 -1.02
CA GLU A 40 0.58 20.54 -1.64
C GLU A 40 1.71 21.42 -2.22
N GLY A 41 1.65 21.71 -3.53
CA GLY A 41 2.68 22.48 -4.24
C GLY A 41 3.94 21.69 -4.62
N GLU A 42 3.99 20.39 -4.37
CA GLU A 42 5.12 19.54 -4.76
C GLU A 42 4.96 18.96 -6.18
N ARG A 43 6.07 18.49 -6.75
CA ARG A 43 6.04 17.75 -8.02
C ARG A 43 5.48 16.35 -7.78
N PRO A 44 4.61 15.84 -8.66
CA PRO A 44 4.08 14.49 -8.54
C PRO A 44 5.16 13.42 -8.47
N VAL A 45 4.92 12.39 -7.66
CA VAL A 45 5.77 11.19 -7.63
C VAL A 45 5.72 10.51 -9.00
N PRO A 46 6.86 10.34 -9.71
CA PRO A 46 6.86 9.70 -11.04
C PRO A 46 6.36 8.25 -10.99
N ALA A 47 5.60 7.82 -12.00
CA ALA A 47 5.07 6.44 -12.09
C ALA A 47 6.16 5.36 -11.93
N ARG A 48 7.34 5.55 -12.54
CA ARG A 48 8.49 4.63 -12.38
C ARG A 48 8.99 4.52 -10.93
N GLN A 49 8.81 5.56 -10.14
CA GLN A 49 9.19 5.60 -8.73
C GLN A 49 8.11 4.93 -7.89
N MET A 50 6.84 5.04 -8.28
CA MET A 50 5.72 4.34 -7.64
C MET A 50 5.90 2.82 -7.66
N GLY A 51 6.30 2.25 -8.80
CA GLY A 51 6.60 0.82 -8.88
C GLY A 51 7.67 0.39 -7.88
N LYS A 52 8.74 1.20 -7.71
CA LYS A 52 9.78 0.94 -6.71
C LYS A 52 9.28 1.06 -5.27
N VAL A 53 8.39 2.01 -5.01
CA VAL A 53 7.74 2.20 -3.70
C VAL A 53 6.94 0.95 -3.31
N LEU A 54 6.19 0.37 -4.25
CA LEU A 54 5.40 -0.83 -3.99
C LEU A 54 6.27 -2.09 -3.84
N VAL A 55 7.36 -2.21 -4.61
CA VAL A 55 8.37 -3.27 -4.38
C VAL A 55 8.96 -3.15 -2.98
N GLU A 56 9.35 -1.95 -2.58
CA GLU A 56 9.89 -1.68 -1.25
C GLU A 56 8.88 -2.06 -0.15
N MET A 57 7.58 -1.77 -0.35
CA MET A 57 6.52 -2.20 0.57
C MET A 57 6.36 -3.73 0.64
N ARG A 58 6.36 -4.40 -0.53
CA ARG A 58 6.24 -5.86 -0.63
C ARG A 58 7.43 -6.57 0.03
N ASP A 59 8.64 -6.05 -0.19
CA ASP A 59 9.89 -6.67 0.24
C ASP A 59 10.29 -6.35 1.68
N ARG A 60 9.52 -5.49 2.37
CA ARG A 60 9.69 -5.28 3.82
C ARG A 60 9.45 -6.59 4.57
N LYS A 61 10.55 -7.23 4.96
CA LYS A 61 10.58 -8.40 5.82
C LYS A 61 10.68 -7.97 7.29
N GLY A 62 9.58 -8.05 8.02
CA GLY A 62 9.52 -7.96 9.48
C GLY A 62 8.69 -9.11 10.05
N THR A 63 8.91 -9.45 11.32
CA THR A 63 8.41 -10.71 11.95
C THR A 63 6.89 -10.92 11.82
N TRP A 64 6.10 -9.88 11.59
CA TRP A 64 4.64 -9.94 11.39
C TRP A 64 4.10 -8.79 10.50
N SER A 65 4.84 -8.34 9.48
CA SER A 65 4.34 -7.26 8.61
C SER A 65 3.37 -7.83 7.58
N TRP A 66 2.07 -7.73 7.86
CA TRP A 66 0.98 -7.88 6.88
C TRP A 66 0.95 -6.72 5.86
N THR A 67 1.83 -5.73 6.03
CA THR A 67 2.08 -4.60 5.11
C THR A 67 2.18 -5.00 3.63
N PRO A 68 2.84 -6.12 3.23
CA PRO A 68 2.85 -6.53 1.83
C PRO A 68 1.45 -6.81 1.25
N PHE A 69 0.45 -7.11 2.07
CA PHE A 69 -0.93 -7.30 1.60
C PHE A 69 -1.61 -5.97 1.23
N LEU A 70 -1.13 -4.84 1.76
CA LEU A 70 -1.65 -3.52 1.41
C LEU A 70 -1.42 -3.16 -0.07
N THR A 71 -0.43 -3.77 -0.73
CA THR A 71 -0.22 -3.54 -2.16
C THR A 71 -1.40 -4.04 -3.01
N ALA A 72 -2.28 -4.87 -2.47
CA ALA A 72 -3.54 -5.29 -3.09
C ALA A 72 -4.55 -4.14 -3.28
N TRP A 73 -4.41 -3.04 -2.53
CA TRP A 73 -5.24 -1.83 -2.68
C TRP A 73 -4.83 -0.96 -3.85
N VAL A 74 -3.66 -1.18 -4.46
CA VAL A 74 -3.17 -0.29 -5.53
C VAL A 74 -3.31 -1.00 -6.86
N VAL A 75 -4.25 -0.53 -7.68
CA VAL A 75 -4.65 -1.19 -8.93
C VAL A 75 -4.38 -0.31 -10.14
N ASN A 76 -4.30 -0.94 -11.30
CA ASN A 76 -4.28 -0.24 -12.58
C ASN A 76 -5.70 0.27 -12.88
N ASP A 77 -5.80 1.52 -13.33
CA ASP A 77 -7.07 2.19 -13.63
C ASP A 77 -7.85 1.52 -14.77
N GLU A 78 -7.15 0.93 -15.74
CA GLU A 78 -7.75 0.29 -16.91
C GLU A 78 -8.18 -1.16 -16.61
N THR A 79 -7.40 -1.90 -15.82
CA THR A 79 -7.65 -3.34 -15.59
C THR A 79 -8.33 -3.65 -14.26
N GLY A 80 -8.31 -2.72 -13.28
CA GLY A 80 -8.80 -2.96 -11.93
C GLY A 80 -7.96 -3.96 -11.11
N GLU A 81 -6.86 -4.45 -11.68
CA GLU A 81 -5.99 -5.45 -11.07
C GLU A 81 -4.69 -4.81 -10.54
N PRO A 82 -4.14 -5.29 -9.41
CA PRO A 82 -2.82 -4.90 -8.98
C PRO A 82 -1.78 -5.45 -9.97
N VAL A 83 -0.72 -4.69 -10.21
CA VAL A 83 0.37 -5.11 -11.10
C VAL A 83 1.11 -6.31 -10.52
N GLU A 84 1.31 -7.30 -11.38
CA GLU A 84 2.06 -8.51 -11.09
C GLU A 84 3.46 -8.17 -10.57
N GLY A 85 3.83 -8.77 -9.43
CA GLY A 85 5.09 -8.50 -8.76
C GLY A 85 5.03 -7.40 -7.71
N TYR A 86 3.93 -6.65 -7.55
CA TYR A 86 3.74 -5.77 -6.39
C TYR A 86 2.82 -6.38 -5.35
N PHE A 87 1.90 -7.24 -5.77
CA PHE A 87 1.01 -8.03 -4.92
C PHE A 87 1.62 -9.39 -4.52
N VAL A 88 1.25 -9.89 -3.33
CA VAL A 88 1.69 -11.21 -2.84
C VAL A 88 0.89 -12.31 -3.53
N THR A 89 1.51 -12.98 -4.49
CA THR A 89 0.89 -14.08 -5.24
C THR A 89 0.77 -15.34 -4.38
N GLY A 90 -0.25 -16.17 -4.67
CA GLY A 90 -0.47 -17.45 -3.99
C GLY A 90 -1.33 -17.40 -2.71
N LEU A 91 -1.83 -16.23 -2.32
CA LEU A 91 -2.73 -16.07 -1.15
C LEU A 91 -4.22 -15.92 -1.51
N GLY A 92 -4.55 -15.91 -2.81
CA GLY A 92 -5.91 -15.69 -3.32
C GLY A 92 -5.94 -14.62 -4.42
N ASP A 93 -7.12 -14.31 -4.92
CA ASP A 93 -7.35 -13.11 -5.72
C ASP A 93 -7.17 -11.84 -4.86
N ALA A 94 -6.89 -10.71 -5.52
CA ALA A 94 -6.58 -9.46 -4.82
C ALA A 94 -7.76 -8.96 -3.96
N ALA A 95 -8.99 -9.14 -4.43
CA ALA A 95 -10.18 -8.71 -3.69
C ALA A 95 -10.38 -9.50 -2.39
N ALA A 96 -10.14 -10.81 -2.41
CA ALA A 96 -10.18 -11.65 -1.21
C ALA A 96 -9.10 -11.26 -0.20
N VAL A 97 -7.88 -10.94 -0.67
CA VAL A 97 -6.82 -10.43 0.22
C VAL A 97 -7.20 -9.08 0.82
N ARG A 98 -7.82 -8.18 0.05
CA ARG A 98 -8.33 -6.91 0.58
C ARG A 98 -9.40 -7.14 1.64
N ALA A 99 -10.43 -7.92 1.34
CA ALA A 99 -11.52 -8.21 2.27
C ALA A 99 -11.01 -8.78 3.60
N LYS A 100 -10.10 -9.77 3.54
CA LYS A 100 -9.51 -10.40 4.72
C LYS A 100 -8.59 -9.46 5.51
N THR A 101 -7.81 -8.63 4.82
CA THR A 101 -6.92 -7.66 5.46
C THR A 101 -7.72 -6.55 6.15
N HIS A 102 -8.77 -6.05 5.49
CA HIS A 102 -9.72 -5.08 6.03
C HIS A 102 -10.39 -5.62 7.28
N GLU A 103 -10.96 -6.83 7.22
CA GLU A 103 -11.57 -7.51 8.37
C GLU A 103 -10.59 -7.58 9.56
N ARG A 104 -9.34 -7.96 9.31
CA ARG A 104 -8.32 -8.07 10.37
C ARG A 104 -7.89 -6.72 10.92
N LEU A 105 -7.88 -5.66 10.13
CA LEU A 105 -7.56 -4.31 10.58
C LEU A 105 -8.68 -3.75 11.45
N VAL A 106 -9.94 -3.85 11.01
CA VAL A 106 -11.11 -3.35 11.74
C VAL A 106 -11.29 -4.09 13.07
N ASN A 107 -11.04 -5.41 13.09
CA ASN A 107 -11.11 -6.22 14.31
C ASN A 107 -9.86 -6.10 15.21
N GLY A 108 -8.89 -5.24 14.85
CA GLY A 108 -7.69 -5.03 15.65
C GLY A 108 -6.76 -6.25 15.74
N ILE A 109 -6.83 -7.19 14.80
CA ILE A 109 -5.89 -8.31 14.69
C ILE A 109 -4.58 -7.83 14.06
N TYR A 110 -4.69 -6.93 13.08
CA TYR A 110 -3.57 -6.23 12.47
C TYR A 110 -3.39 -4.86 13.11
N HIS A 111 -2.25 -4.66 13.77
CA HIS A 111 -1.89 -3.39 14.37
C HIS A 111 -0.93 -2.64 13.46
N ALA A 112 -1.32 -1.44 13.02
CA ALA A 112 -0.42 -0.50 12.38
C ALA A 112 0.51 0.10 13.45
N GLY A 113 1.65 -0.55 13.68
CA GLY A 113 2.79 0.01 14.38
C GLY A 113 2.50 0.84 15.64
N THR A 114 2.05 0.20 16.72
CA THR A 114 2.62 0.50 18.04
C THR A 114 2.98 -0.85 18.65
N PRO A 115 4.24 -1.10 19.06
CA PRO A 115 4.53 -2.28 19.86
C PRO A 115 3.63 -2.26 21.09
N ALA A 116 3.02 -3.41 21.43
CA ALA A 116 2.29 -3.57 22.67
C ALA A 116 3.17 -3.02 23.81
N ARG A 117 2.63 -2.07 24.58
CA ARG A 117 3.23 -1.62 25.84
C ARG A 117 3.17 -2.73 26.87
#